data_AF-M3XDU0-F1
#
_entry.id   AF-M3XDU0-F1
#
_cell.length_a   1.000
_cell.length_b   1.000
_cell.length_c   1.000
_cell.angle_alpha   90.00
_cell.angle_beta   90.00
_cell.angle_gamma   90.00
#
_symmetry.space_group_name_H-M   'P 1'
#
loop_
_entity.id
_entity.type
_entity.pdbx_description
1 polymer ?
#
loop_
_entity_poly.entity_id
_entity_poly.type
_entity_poly.pdbx_seq_one_letter_code
_entity_poly.pdbx_strand_id
1 'polypeptide(L)'
;MERLTLPSGGKAVVDEYLEYRRIVGEDDGGKHFTPEEYEEYKKKVLPMRLQNRLFVSWRSPTGMDCKLVGPETLCFCTHRYKQHKTDFETIPQQRPISLPCRATGCQCRAYLYVPLNGAQPIRCRCKHFADQHRAAPGFMCNACSKCSGFHSCFTCACGQPAYAHDTVVETKQERLAQGKPVGQDVPYAAMGGLTGFSSLAEGYMRLDDSGIGAPSMEFLDSPVSAMDHPFLKAFQASSSSSPETLTDVGTSGQVSSLKRPEEDDMAFFERRYQERIKMEKVAKQKGKAPLPSSTKPS
;
A
#
# COMPACT_ATOMS: atom_id res chain seq x y z
N MET A 1 -15.93 -36.48 -3.68
CA MET A 1 -16.10 -35.38 -2.71
C MET A 1 -17.55 -35.38 -2.28
N GLU A 2 -17.85 -35.78 -1.04
CA GLU A 2 -19.19 -35.60 -0.49
C GLU A 2 -19.51 -34.11 -0.39
N ARG A 3 -20.72 -33.74 -0.82
CA ARG A 3 -21.18 -32.35 -0.84
C ARG A 3 -21.73 -32.05 0.54
N LEU A 4 -21.00 -31.26 1.33
CA LEU A 4 -21.48 -30.79 2.64
C LEU A 4 -22.76 -29.98 2.42
N THR A 5 -23.90 -30.51 2.88
CA THR A 5 -25.19 -29.83 2.85
C THR A 5 -25.54 -29.35 4.25
N LEU A 6 -25.92 -28.07 4.36
CA LEU A 6 -26.43 -27.53 5.62
C LEU A 6 -27.92 -27.86 5.76
N PRO A 7 -28.40 -28.18 6.98
CA PRO A 7 -29.82 -28.33 7.24
C PRO A 7 -30.58 -27.02 6.99
N SER A 8 -31.91 -27.09 6.84
CA SER A 8 -32.76 -25.90 6.66
C SER A 8 -32.57 -24.92 7.83
N GLY A 9 -32.21 -23.67 7.54
CA GLY A 9 -31.85 -22.66 8.55
C GLY A 9 -30.38 -22.64 8.97
N GLY A 10 -29.58 -23.65 8.57
CA GLY A 10 -28.15 -23.73 8.92
C GLY A 10 -27.31 -22.56 8.39
N LYS A 11 -27.73 -21.90 7.29
CA LYS A 11 -27.07 -20.68 6.79
C LYS A 11 -27.16 -19.53 7.79
N ALA A 12 -28.33 -19.30 8.38
CA ALA A 12 -28.55 -18.19 9.31
C ALA A 12 -27.70 -18.36 10.58
N VAL A 13 -27.61 -19.59 11.09
CA VAL A 13 -26.77 -19.92 12.26
C VAL A 13 -25.28 -19.71 11.96
N VAL A 14 -24.84 -20.08 10.76
CA VAL A 14 -23.45 -19.84 10.32
C VAL A 14 -23.17 -18.34 10.22
N ASP A 15 -24.10 -17.57 9.64
CA ASP A 15 -23.96 -16.12 9.51
C ASP A 15 -23.91 -15.41 10.88
N GLU A 16 -24.77 -15.81 11.81
CA GLU A 16 -24.78 -15.31 13.19
C GLU A 16 -23.47 -15.63 13.93
N TYR A 17 -22.96 -16.86 13.77
CA TYR A 17 -21.67 -17.25 14.33
C TYR A 17 -20.50 -16.45 13.74
N LEU A 18 -20.53 -16.20 12.43
CA LEU A 18 -19.51 -15.38 11.76
C LEU A 18 -19.57 -13.93 12.24
N GLU A 19 -20.77 -13.37 12.45
CA GLU A 19 -20.95 -12.04 13.01
C GLU A 19 -20.42 -11.97 14.44
N TYR A 20 -20.79 -12.94 15.29
CA TYR A 20 -20.24 -13.09 16.64
C TYR A 20 -18.71 -13.09 16.61
N ARG A 21 -18.11 -13.91 15.76
CA ARG A 21 -16.64 -14.01 15.66
C ARG A 21 -15.99 -12.73 15.12
N ARG A 22 -16.67 -11.92 14.32
CA ARG A 22 -16.16 -10.61 13.86
C ARG A 22 -16.25 -9.54 14.94
N ILE A 23 -17.28 -9.58 15.77
CA ILE A 23 -17.49 -8.62 16.86
C ILE A 23 -16.64 -9.00 18.07
N VAL A 24 -16.64 -10.25 18.51
CA VAL A 24 -15.91 -10.69 19.71
C VAL A 24 -14.45 -11.01 19.39
N GLY A 25 -14.14 -11.44 18.16
CA GLY A 25 -12.77 -11.78 17.78
C GLY A 25 -12.27 -13.03 18.52
N GLU A 26 -11.27 -12.85 19.38
CA GLU A 26 -10.69 -13.90 20.25
C GLU A 26 -10.76 -13.50 21.73
N ASP A 27 -11.62 -12.52 22.08
CA ASP A 27 -11.80 -12.05 23.46
C ASP A 27 -12.59 -13.04 24.33
N ASP A 28 -13.17 -14.07 23.72
CA ASP A 28 -13.96 -15.12 24.38
C ASP A 28 -13.10 -16.17 25.09
N GLY A 29 -11.77 -16.10 24.94
CA GLY A 29 -10.84 -17.01 25.62
C GLY A 29 -11.07 -18.48 25.26
N GLY A 30 -11.73 -18.76 24.13
CA GLY A 30 -12.09 -20.10 23.68
C GLY A 30 -13.42 -20.65 24.21
N LYS A 31 -14.23 -19.86 24.92
CA LYS A 31 -15.59 -20.25 25.34
C LYS A 31 -16.62 -19.24 24.83
N HIS A 32 -17.57 -19.70 24.02
CA HIS A 32 -18.65 -18.85 23.52
C HIS A 32 -19.43 -18.18 24.65
N PHE A 33 -19.65 -16.88 24.51
CA PHE A 33 -20.51 -16.14 25.42
C PHE A 33 -21.95 -16.63 25.33
N THR A 34 -22.65 -16.53 26.46
CA THR A 34 -24.10 -16.64 26.47
C THR A 34 -24.72 -15.44 25.73
N PRO A 35 -25.98 -15.57 25.25
CA PRO A 35 -26.65 -14.45 24.57
C PRO A 35 -26.70 -13.16 25.40
N GLU A 36 -26.91 -13.29 26.71
CA GLU A 36 -26.95 -12.16 27.66
C GLU A 36 -25.58 -11.48 27.77
N GLU A 37 -24.51 -12.25 28.01
CA GLU A 37 -23.12 -11.75 28.06
C GLU A 37 -22.71 -11.07 26.73
N TYR A 38 -23.17 -11.61 25.59
CA TYR A 38 -22.88 -11.04 24.28
C TYR A 38 -23.57 -9.68 24.07
N GLU A 39 -24.81 -9.51 24.53
CA GLU A 39 -25.51 -8.22 24.47
C GLU A 39 -24.85 -7.17 25.37
N GLU A 40 -24.44 -7.56 26.58
CA GLU A 40 -23.69 -6.68 27.48
C GLU A 40 -22.34 -6.28 26.87
N TYR A 41 -21.64 -7.24 26.28
CA TYR A 41 -20.39 -6.97 25.56
C TYR A 41 -20.62 -5.98 24.41
N LYS A 42 -21.69 -6.14 23.61
CA LYS A 42 -22.04 -5.17 22.56
C LYS A 42 -22.27 -3.78 23.13
N LYS A 43 -23.08 -3.65 24.19
CA LYS A 43 -23.38 -2.35 24.81
C LYS A 43 -22.13 -1.63 25.30
N LYS A 44 -21.15 -2.38 25.83
CA LYS A 44 -19.87 -1.80 26.31
C LYS A 44 -18.89 -1.48 25.19
N VAL A 45 -18.69 -2.42 24.26
CA VAL A 45 -17.57 -2.40 23.31
C VAL A 45 -17.89 -1.61 22.05
N LEU A 46 -19.16 -1.59 21.60
CA LEU A 46 -19.53 -0.86 20.39
C LEU A 46 -19.25 0.65 20.50
N PRO A 47 -19.70 1.37 21.55
CA PRO A 47 -19.42 2.81 21.64
C PRO A 47 -17.93 3.10 21.72
N MET A 48 -17.20 2.30 22.51
CA MET A 48 -15.76 2.41 22.67
C MET A 48 -15.02 2.24 21.34
N ARG A 49 -15.38 1.23 20.53
CA ARG A 49 -14.74 0.99 19.24
C ARG A 49 -15.07 2.06 18.21
N LEU A 50 -16.30 2.58 18.20
CA LEU A 50 -16.69 3.66 17.29
C LEU A 50 -15.90 4.94 17.58
N GLN A 51 -15.64 5.24 18.86
CA GLN A 51 -14.93 6.45 19.27
C GLN A 51 -13.40 6.31 19.20
N ASN A 52 -12.86 5.20 19.72
CA ASN A 52 -11.42 4.99 19.92
C ASN A 52 -10.80 4.03 18.89
N ARG A 53 -11.40 3.89 17.71
CA ARG A 53 -10.83 3.09 16.64
C ARG A 53 -9.41 3.55 16.29
N LEU A 54 -8.48 2.60 16.28
CA LEU A 54 -7.11 2.81 15.83
C LEU A 54 -6.94 2.41 14.36
N PHE A 55 -6.30 3.28 13.60
CA PHE A 55 -5.91 3.07 12.22
C PHE A 55 -4.44 2.67 12.20
N VAL A 56 -4.16 1.50 11.65
CA VAL A 56 -2.78 0.98 11.57
C VAL A 56 -2.39 0.81 10.12
N SER A 57 -1.29 1.43 9.74
CA SER A 57 -0.73 1.35 8.40
C SER A 57 0.76 1.10 8.43
N TRP A 58 1.27 0.48 7.37
CA TRP A 58 2.69 0.39 7.09
C TRP A 58 3.03 1.43 6.05
N ARG A 59 3.75 2.46 6.48
CA ARG A 59 3.90 3.73 5.77
C ARG A 59 5.31 3.89 5.22
N SER A 60 5.41 4.31 3.97
CA SER A 60 6.69 4.67 3.35
C SER A 60 7.16 6.06 3.83
N PRO A 61 8.45 6.38 3.68
CA PRO A 61 8.96 7.73 3.91
C PRO A 61 8.27 8.82 3.08
N THR A 62 7.65 8.45 1.96
CA THR A 62 6.90 9.36 1.09
C THR A 62 5.49 9.68 1.61
N GLY A 63 5.07 9.09 2.74
CA GLY A 63 3.76 9.31 3.36
C GLY A 63 2.65 8.36 2.90
N MET A 64 2.90 7.57 1.85
CA MET A 64 1.99 6.55 1.32
C MET A 64 1.84 5.40 2.34
N ASP A 65 0.60 5.01 2.62
CA ASP A 65 0.32 3.78 3.37
C ASP A 65 0.43 2.58 2.42
N CYS A 66 1.62 2.02 2.28
CA CYS A 66 1.89 0.88 1.40
C CYS A 66 1.06 -0.35 1.76
N LYS A 67 0.80 -0.58 3.06
CA LYS A 67 -0.14 -1.62 3.52
C LYS A 67 -1.08 -1.07 4.58
N LEU A 68 -2.37 -1.37 4.46
CA LEU A 68 -3.34 -1.16 5.54
C LEU A 68 -3.51 -2.46 6.34
N VAL A 69 -3.35 -2.35 7.65
CA VAL A 69 -3.38 -3.49 8.58
C VAL A 69 -4.83 -3.84 8.88
N GLY A 70 -5.16 -5.12 8.74
CA GLY A 70 -6.48 -5.67 9.03
C GLY A 70 -6.43 -6.75 10.12
N PRO A 71 -7.58 -7.28 10.57
CA PRO A 71 -7.66 -8.20 11.70
C PRO A 71 -6.83 -9.48 11.51
N GLU A 72 -6.73 -9.94 10.26
CA GLU A 72 -6.05 -11.17 9.86
C GLU A 72 -4.58 -10.97 9.46
N THR A 73 -4.10 -9.72 9.44
CA THR A 73 -2.71 -9.43 9.07
C THR A 73 -1.75 -9.81 10.18
N LEU A 74 -0.63 -10.44 9.80
CA LEU A 74 0.37 -10.96 10.73
C LEU A 74 1.26 -9.85 11.27
N CYS A 75 1.54 -9.94 12.56
CA CYS A 75 2.59 -9.20 13.24
C CYS A 75 3.94 -9.93 13.08
N PHE A 76 5.03 -9.23 13.37
CA PHE A 76 6.37 -9.79 13.54
C PHE A 76 6.40 -11.02 14.45
N CYS A 77 5.59 -11.03 15.51
CA CYS A 77 5.49 -12.17 16.42
C CYS A 77 4.71 -13.37 15.86
N THR A 78 4.32 -13.34 14.58
CA THR A 78 3.51 -14.34 13.86
C THR A 78 2.05 -14.46 14.30
N HIS A 79 1.61 -13.66 15.28
CA HIS A 79 0.22 -13.55 15.69
C HIS A 79 -0.53 -12.50 14.87
N ARG A 80 -1.84 -12.64 14.77
CA ARG A 80 -2.72 -11.75 14.00
C ARG A 80 -2.95 -10.43 14.72
N TYR A 81 -3.30 -9.39 13.97
CA TYR A 81 -3.59 -8.07 14.56
C TYR A 81 -4.74 -8.13 15.59
N LYS A 82 -5.77 -8.94 15.35
CA LYS A 82 -6.85 -9.19 16.33
C LYS A 82 -6.41 -9.81 17.65
N GLN A 83 -5.23 -10.43 17.68
CA GLN A 83 -4.62 -11.01 18.90
C GLN A 83 -3.79 -9.99 19.68
N HIS A 84 -3.78 -8.72 19.26
CA HIS A 84 -3.12 -7.63 19.96
C HIS A 84 -4.14 -6.76 20.68
N LYS A 85 -3.70 -6.02 21.71
CA LYS A 85 -4.55 -5.04 22.39
C LYS A 85 -4.80 -3.86 21.47
N THR A 86 -5.95 -3.90 20.79
CA THR A 86 -6.40 -2.88 19.84
C THR A 86 -7.49 -1.97 20.43
N ASP A 87 -8.25 -2.49 21.38
CA ASP A 87 -9.31 -1.77 22.09
C ASP A 87 -8.78 -1.04 23.33
N PHE A 88 -9.05 0.26 23.41
CA PHE A 88 -8.68 1.14 24.52
C PHE A 88 -9.89 1.98 24.96
N GLU A 89 -10.14 2.04 26.27
CA GLU A 89 -11.18 2.92 26.85
C GLU A 89 -10.76 4.40 26.76
N THR A 90 -9.48 4.68 27.02
CA THR A 90 -8.85 5.99 26.81
C THR A 90 -7.58 5.81 26.00
N ILE A 91 -7.44 6.59 24.92
CA ILE A 91 -6.27 6.50 24.04
C ILE A 91 -5.03 7.02 24.78
N PRO A 92 -3.93 6.25 24.83
CA PRO A 92 -2.69 6.71 25.44
C PRO A 92 -2.15 7.97 24.75
N GLN A 93 -1.69 8.96 25.53
CA GLN A 93 -1.07 10.18 24.98
C GLN A 93 0.37 9.93 24.48
N GLN A 94 1.05 8.92 25.03
CA GLN A 94 2.42 8.58 24.63
C GLN A 94 2.43 7.92 23.25
N ARG A 95 3.22 8.49 22.34
CA ARG A 95 3.46 7.96 20.99
C ARG A 95 4.80 7.23 20.92
N PRO A 96 4.92 6.12 20.18
CA PRO A 96 3.85 5.39 19.46
C PRO A 96 2.91 4.60 20.41
N ILE A 97 1.65 4.41 20.01
CA ILE A 97 0.68 3.64 20.79
C ILE A 97 1.11 2.17 20.81
N SER A 98 1.41 1.67 22.00
CA SER A 98 1.84 0.29 22.18
C SER A 98 0.66 -0.67 22.09
N LEU A 99 0.72 -1.58 21.11
CA LEU A 99 -0.26 -2.64 20.89
C LEU A 99 0.35 -3.99 21.30
N PRO A 100 0.40 -4.35 22.59
CA PRO A 100 1.00 -5.61 23.03
C PRO A 100 0.17 -6.81 22.57
N CYS A 101 0.84 -7.94 22.32
CA CYS A 101 0.18 -9.19 21.96
C CYS A 101 -0.47 -9.83 23.21
N ARG A 102 -1.69 -10.36 23.04
CA ARG A 102 -2.46 -11.07 24.08
C ARG A 102 -2.25 -12.59 24.05
N ALA A 103 -1.55 -13.10 23.04
CA ALA A 103 -1.25 -14.53 22.94
C ALA A 103 -0.42 -15.00 24.14
N THR A 104 -0.76 -16.17 24.68
CA THR A 104 -0.14 -16.74 25.87
C THR A 104 1.37 -16.94 25.66
N GLY A 105 2.19 -16.35 26.55
CA GLY A 105 3.64 -16.45 26.49
C GLY A 105 4.34 -15.58 25.43
N CYS A 106 3.60 -14.75 24.68
CA CYS A 106 4.21 -13.85 23.70
C CYS A 106 4.81 -12.60 24.36
N GLN A 107 6.07 -12.27 24.03
CA GLN A 107 6.79 -11.10 24.58
C GLN A 107 6.68 -9.83 23.70
N CYS A 108 5.78 -9.86 22.71
CA CYS A 108 5.59 -8.77 21.76
C CYS A 108 4.90 -7.57 22.45
N ARG A 109 5.58 -6.41 22.46
CA ARG A 109 5.10 -5.18 23.12
C ARG A 109 4.33 -4.23 22.19
N ALA A 110 4.56 -4.33 20.90
CA ALA A 110 3.94 -3.47 19.90
C ALA A 110 3.72 -4.26 18.61
N TYR A 111 2.60 -3.99 17.94
CA TYR A 111 2.31 -4.56 16.64
C TYR A 111 3.28 -3.99 15.59
N LEU A 112 3.92 -4.87 14.83
CA LEU A 112 4.84 -4.52 13.76
C LEU A 112 4.54 -5.36 12.54
N TYR A 113 4.27 -4.69 11.43
CA TYR A 113 4.02 -5.37 10.17
C TYR A 113 5.33 -5.75 9.49
N VAL A 114 5.39 -6.96 8.94
CA VAL A 114 6.49 -7.43 8.10
C VAL A 114 5.92 -7.76 6.72
N PRO A 115 6.40 -7.13 5.63
CA PRO A 115 5.88 -7.43 4.31
C PRO A 115 6.27 -8.85 3.87
N LEU A 116 5.45 -9.40 2.96
CA LEU A 116 5.70 -10.67 2.30
C LEU A 116 6.00 -10.41 0.82
N ASN A 117 6.84 -11.25 0.23
CA ASN A 117 7.02 -11.28 -1.21
C ASN A 117 6.04 -12.30 -1.82
N GLY A 118 4.81 -11.85 -2.11
CA GLY A 118 3.70 -12.74 -2.42
C GLY A 118 3.38 -13.62 -1.21
N ALA A 119 3.56 -14.93 -1.34
CA ALA A 119 3.40 -15.89 -0.24
C ALA A 119 4.70 -16.15 0.55
N GLN A 120 5.84 -15.63 0.10
CA GLN A 120 7.14 -15.94 0.70
C GLN A 120 7.54 -14.91 1.77
N PRO A 121 8.01 -15.37 2.95
CA PRO A 121 8.54 -14.46 3.95
C PRO A 121 9.84 -13.81 3.46
N ILE A 122 10.00 -12.52 3.77
CA ILE A 122 11.23 -11.80 3.44
C ILE A 122 12.37 -12.17 4.40
N ARG A 123 13.60 -11.97 3.94
CA ARG A 123 14.80 -12.26 4.73
C ARG A 123 15.38 -10.99 5.34
N CYS A 124 15.97 -11.15 6.52
CA CYS A 124 16.86 -10.17 7.13
C CYS A 124 18.19 -10.10 6.37
N ARG A 125 18.99 -9.05 6.60
CA ARG A 125 20.39 -8.93 6.14
C ARG A 125 21.26 -10.13 6.54
N CYS A 126 20.94 -10.80 7.65
CA CYS A 126 21.60 -12.02 8.09
C CYS A 126 21.13 -13.30 7.33
N LYS A 127 20.29 -13.16 6.29
CA LYS A 127 19.71 -14.23 5.44
C LYS A 127 18.66 -15.13 6.10
N HIS A 128 18.45 -14.96 7.40
CA HIS A 128 17.39 -15.63 8.17
C HIS A 128 16.04 -14.94 7.99
N PHE A 129 14.96 -15.69 8.18
CA PHE A 129 13.59 -15.20 8.08
C PHE A 129 13.15 -14.44 9.34
N ALA A 130 12.02 -13.73 9.27
CA ALA A 130 11.51 -12.91 10.39
C ALA A 130 11.14 -13.75 11.62
N ASP A 131 10.59 -14.95 11.42
CA ASP A 131 10.25 -15.93 12.46
C ASP A 131 11.48 -16.45 13.24
N GLN A 132 12.66 -16.42 12.63
CA GLN A 132 13.93 -16.78 13.26
C GLN A 132 14.52 -15.65 14.14
N HIS A 133 13.78 -14.57 14.35
CA HIS A 133 14.13 -13.46 15.23
C HIS A 133 13.15 -13.37 16.39
N ARG A 134 13.62 -12.91 17.56
CA ARG A 134 12.77 -12.76 18.75
C ARG A 134 11.82 -11.59 18.57
N ALA A 135 10.56 -11.76 18.96
CA ALA A 135 9.57 -10.66 18.99
C ALA A 135 9.79 -9.65 20.14
N ALA A 136 10.80 -9.89 20.99
CA ALA A 136 11.20 -8.96 22.03
C ALA A 136 11.88 -7.72 21.42
N PRO A 137 11.87 -6.57 22.12
CA PRO A 137 12.56 -5.36 21.67
C PRO A 137 14.01 -5.65 21.27
N GLY A 138 14.42 -5.11 20.11
CA GLY A 138 15.73 -5.37 19.51
C GLY A 138 15.73 -6.45 18.43
N PHE A 139 14.66 -7.27 18.32
CA PHE A 139 14.45 -8.22 17.22
C PHE A 139 15.66 -9.11 16.91
N MET A 140 16.35 -9.58 17.94
CA MET A 140 17.61 -10.31 17.77
C MET A 140 17.39 -11.66 17.06
N CYS A 141 18.33 -12.00 16.18
CA CYS A 141 18.29 -13.29 15.49
C CYS A 141 18.65 -14.43 16.45
N ASN A 142 17.89 -15.52 16.42
CA ASN A 142 18.19 -16.72 17.21
C ASN A 142 19.25 -17.61 16.56
N ALA A 143 19.43 -17.50 15.24
CA ALA A 143 20.30 -18.38 14.47
C ALA A 143 21.74 -17.84 14.29
N CYS A 144 21.97 -16.54 14.51
CA CYS A 144 23.30 -15.95 14.35
C CYS A 144 23.57 -14.84 15.38
N SER A 145 24.83 -14.73 15.79
CA SER A 145 25.28 -13.79 16.84
C SER A 145 25.61 -12.38 16.35
N LYS A 146 25.82 -12.20 15.04
CA LYS A 146 26.22 -10.90 14.44
C LYS A 146 25.03 -10.02 14.02
N CYS A 147 23.81 -10.53 14.14
CA CYS A 147 22.61 -9.77 13.76
C CYS A 147 22.15 -8.89 14.93
N SER A 148 22.18 -7.58 14.74
CA SER A 148 21.75 -6.59 15.74
C SER A 148 20.23 -6.40 15.80
N GLY A 149 19.48 -7.00 14.88
CA GLY A 149 18.03 -6.87 14.78
C GLY A 149 17.51 -7.19 13.39
N PHE A 150 16.23 -7.50 13.28
CA PHE A 150 15.62 -7.73 11.98
C PHE A 150 15.68 -6.48 11.10
N HIS A 151 16.32 -6.63 9.95
CA HIS A 151 16.48 -5.55 8.97
C HIS A 151 16.45 -6.15 7.57
N SER A 152 15.40 -5.89 6.79
CA SER A 152 15.25 -6.44 5.44
C SER A 152 15.48 -5.38 4.36
N CYS A 153 16.35 -5.68 3.39
CA CYS A 153 16.55 -4.84 2.19
C CYS A 153 15.53 -5.15 1.07
N PHE A 154 14.43 -5.86 1.38
CA PHE A 154 13.37 -6.11 0.42
C PHE A 154 12.80 -4.78 -0.11
N THR A 155 12.67 -4.65 -1.43
CA THR A 155 12.11 -3.45 -2.05
C THR A 155 10.59 -3.57 -2.09
N CYS A 156 9.89 -2.64 -1.44
CA CYS A 156 8.44 -2.52 -1.54
C CYS A 156 8.03 -2.10 -2.96
N ALA A 157 6.79 -2.39 -3.35
CA ALA A 157 6.23 -1.93 -4.62
C ALA A 157 6.20 -0.40 -4.78
N CYS A 158 6.29 0.36 -3.69
CA CYS A 158 6.46 1.82 -3.74
C CYS A 158 7.89 2.26 -4.12
N GLY A 159 8.82 1.32 -4.35
CA GLY A 159 10.22 1.57 -4.70
C GLY A 159 11.15 1.76 -3.50
N GLN A 160 10.61 1.95 -2.28
CA GLN A 160 11.41 2.11 -1.07
C GLN A 160 11.69 0.78 -0.38
N PRO A 161 12.83 0.62 0.33
CA PRO A 161 13.14 -0.61 1.02
C PRO A 161 12.27 -0.79 2.28
N ALA A 162 12.00 -2.04 2.66
CA ALA A 162 11.09 -2.38 3.75
C ALA A 162 11.51 -1.79 5.10
N TYR A 163 12.81 -1.69 5.39
CA TYR A 163 13.31 -1.11 6.63
C TYR A 163 13.07 0.40 6.76
N ALA A 164 12.81 1.10 5.65
CA ALA A 164 12.51 2.53 5.67
C ALA A 164 11.03 2.81 5.97
N HIS A 165 10.21 1.77 6.07
CA HIS A 165 8.80 1.91 6.38
C HIS A 165 8.56 1.70 7.87
N ASP A 166 7.64 2.49 8.41
CA ASP A 166 7.22 2.40 9.80
C ASP A 166 5.80 1.86 9.92
N THR A 167 5.56 1.06 10.96
CA THR A 167 4.19 0.70 11.34
C THR A 167 3.61 1.84 12.18
N VAL A 168 2.71 2.60 11.59
CA VAL A 168 2.12 3.81 12.17
C VAL A 168 0.75 3.48 12.75
N VAL A 169 0.49 3.93 13.97
CA VAL A 169 -0.78 3.77 14.69
C VAL A 169 -1.36 5.15 14.97
N GLU A 170 -2.53 5.42 14.38
CA GLU A 170 -3.20 6.71 14.38
C GLU A 170 -4.61 6.62 14.95
N THR A 171 -5.07 7.73 15.53
CA THR A 171 -6.48 7.91 15.86
C THR A 171 -7.25 8.41 14.65
N LYS A 172 -8.58 8.33 14.72
CA LYS A 172 -9.48 8.92 13.70
C LYS A 172 -9.17 10.39 13.44
N GLN A 173 -8.94 11.18 14.50
CA GLN A 173 -8.67 12.61 14.39
C GLN A 173 -7.33 12.89 13.68
N GLU A 174 -6.28 12.15 14.03
CA GLU A 174 -4.97 12.29 13.39
C GLU A 174 -5.01 11.94 11.91
N ARG A 175 -5.76 10.89 11.57
CA ARG A 175 -5.90 10.45 10.19
C ARG A 175 -6.66 11.47 9.34
N LEU A 176 -7.73 12.05 9.88
CA LEU A 176 -8.45 13.16 9.22
C LEU A 176 -7.58 14.40 9.06
N ALA A 177 -6.76 14.74 10.06
CA ALA A 177 -5.83 15.87 9.99
C ALA A 177 -4.78 15.70 8.87
N GLN A 178 -4.44 14.45 8.52
CA GLN A 178 -3.58 14.11 7.39
C GLN A 178 -4.34 14.02 6.05
N GLY A 179 -5.65 14.26 6.02
CA GLY A 179 -6.49 14.12 4.82
C GLY A 179 -6.72 12.67 4.39
N LYS A 180 -6.39 11.68 5.23
CA LYS A 180 -6.48 10.26 4.87
C LYS A 180 -7.89 9.69 5.08
N PRO A 181 -8.34 8.75 4.22
CA PRO A 181 -9.61 8.06 4.41
C PRO A 181 -9.72 7.36 5.77
N VAL A 182 -10.89 7.52 6.37
CA VAL A 182 -11.30 6.88 7.64
C VAL A 182 -12.40 5.84 7.42
N GLY A 183 -13.15 5.94 6.31
CA GLY A 183 -14.23 5.02 5.97
C GLY A 183 -15.42 5.11 6.92
N GLN A 184 -16.33 4.14 6.80
CA GLN A 184 -17.46 4.01 7.72
C GLN A 184 -17.01 3.40 9.05
N ASP A 185 -17.60 3.89 10.14
CA ASP A 185 -17.37 3.30 11.45
C ASP A 185 -18.05 1.92 11.53
N VAL A 186 -17.29 0.92 11.94
CA VAL A 186 -17.72 -0.48 11.96
C VAL A 186 -17.53 -1.08 13.35
N PRO A 187 -18.42 -2.00 13.77
CA PRO A 187 -18.42 -2.59 15.12
C PRO A 187 -17.36 -3.69 15.33
N TYR A 188 -16.66 -4.09 14.27
CA TYR A 188 -15.80 -5.27 14.26
C TYR A 188 -14.48 -5.06 15.00
N ALA A 189 -13.98 -6.13 15.60
CA ALA A 189 -12.72 -6.12 16.34
C ALA A 189 -11.52 -5.91 15.41
N ALA A 190 -10.57 -5.08 15.85
CA ALA A 190 -9.26 -4.95 15.22
C ALA A 190 -9.30 -4.66 13.70
N MET A 191 -10.19 -3.79 13.25
CA MET A 191 -10.27 -3.41 11.82
C MET A 191 -9.05 -2.65 11.32
N GLY A 192 -8.25 -2.08 12.22
CA GLY A 192 -7.01 -1.39 11.90
C GLY A 192 -7.23 -0.31 10.84
N GLY A 193 -6.38 -0.30 9.81
CA GLY A 193 -6.41 0.66 8.72
C GLY A 193 -7.46 0.38 7.62
N LEU A 194 -8.26 -0.68 7.71
CA LEU A 194 -9.21 -1.03 6.63
C LEU A 194 -10.44 -0.11 6.61
N THR A 195 -10.57 0.74 5.59
CA THR A 195 -11.65 1.72 5.47
C THR A 195 -12.67 1.40 4.39
N GLY A 196 -12.36 0.46 3.50
CA GLY A 196 -13.23 -0.02 2.44
C GLY A 196 -12.58 -1.12 1.61
N PHE A 197 -13.18 -1.48 0.48
CA PHE A 197 -12.64 -2.51 -0.42
C PHE A 197 -11.30 -2.09 -1.04
N SER A 198 -11.13 -0.81 -1.37
CA SER A 198 -9.88 -0.26 -1.90
C SER A 198 -8.71 -0.48 -0.94
N SER A 199 -8.95 -0.47 0.38
CA SER A 199 -7.93 -0.67 1.41
C SER A 199 -7.25 -2.03 1.36
N LEU A 200 -7.84 -3.03 0.68
CA LEU A 200 -7.24 -4.35 0.50
C LEU A 200 -6.13 -4.35 -0.55
N ALA A 201 -6.14 -3.38 -1.47
CA ALA A 201 -5.08 -3.20 -2.45
C ALA A 201 -3.82 -2.62 -1.80
N GLU A 202 -2.67 -2.90 -2.41
CA GLU A 202 -1.39 -2.33 -1.99
C GLU A 202 -1.36 -0.82 -2.28
N GLY A 203 -0.66 -0.03 -1.46
CA GLY A 203 -0.71 1.43 -1.49
C GLY A 203 -0.41 2.05 -2.85
N TYR A 204 0.51 1.46 -3.64
CA TYR A 204 0.84 1.96 -4.98
C TYR A 204 -0.32 1.84 -5.99
N MET A 205 -1.30 0.97 -5.73
CA MET A 205 -2.48 0.78 -6.58
C MET A 205 -3.67 1.64 -6.14
N ARG A 206 -3.59 2.25 -4.96
CA ARG A 206 -4.72 2.97 -4.35
C ARG A 206 -4.67 4.44 -4.73
N LEU A 207 -5.71 4.92 -5.42
CA LEU A 207 -5.83 6.31 -5.86
C LEU A 207 -6.34 7.27 -4.78
N ASP A 208 -6.64 6.76 -3.58
CA ASP A 208 -6.97 7.60 -2.42
C ASP A 208 -5.72 8.21 -1.79
N ASP A 209 -5.90 9.22 -0.94
CA ASP A 209 -4.80 9.98 -0.31
C ASP A 209 -3.95 9.15 0.69
N SER A 210 -4.39 7.93 1.07
CA SER A 210 -3.52 7.00 1.78
C SER A 210 -2.65 6.16 0.85
N GLY A 211 -2.86 6.18 -0.46
CA GLY A 211 -2.12 5.40 -1.45
C GLY A 211 -1.16 6.25 -2.29
N ILE A 212 -1.17 6.02 -3.61
CA ILE A 212 -0.43 6.85 -4.57
C ILE A 212 -1.08 8.24 -4.74
N GLY A 213 -2.35 8.36 -4.37
CA GLY A 213 -3.15 9.56 -4.60
C GLY A 213 -3.56 9.71 -6.06
N ALA A 214 -4.55 10.56 -6.31
CA ALA A 214 -4.92 10.92 -7.67
C ALA A 214 -3.76 11.70 -8.32
N PRO A 215 -3.44 11.48 -9.60
CA PRO A 215 -2.52 12.34 -10.33
C PRO A 215 -2.99 13.80 -10.25
N SER A 216 -2.06 14.75 -10.16
CA SER A 216 -2.44 16.17 -10.12
C SER A 216 -3.18 16.58 -11.39
N MET A 217 -4.12 17.53 -11.27
CA MET A 217 -4.83 18.08 -12.44
C MET A 217 -3.84 18.63 -13.46
N GLU A 218 -2.79 19.31 -13.01
CA GLU A 218 -1.69 19.79 -13.86
C GLU A 218 -1.02 18.68 -14.66
N PHE A 219 -0.85 17.50 -14.05
CA PHE A 219 -0.30 16.33 -14.75
C PHE A 219 -1.28 15.78 -15.79
N LEU A 220 -2.57 15.72 -15.48
CA LEU A 220 -3.61 15.30 -16.44
C LEU A 220 -3.76 16.28 -17.60
N ASP A 221 -3.68 17.58 -17.32
CA ASP A 221 -3.82 18.66 -18.29
C ASP A 221 -2.52 18.93 -19.07
N SER A 222 -1.40 18.33 -18.66
CA SER A 222 -0.11 18.57 -19.31
C SER A 222 -0.10 18.01 -20.74
N PRO A 223 0.36 18.80 -21.73
CA PRO A 223 0.33 18.39 -23.14
C PRO A 223 1.14 17.10 -23.34
N VAL A 224 0.59 16.16 -24.11
CA VAL A 224 1.28 14.92 -24.47
C VAL A 224 2.33 15.26 -25.53
N SER A 225 3.61 15.29 -25.16
CA SER A 225 4.68 15.56 -26.13
C SER A 225 4.83 14.38 -27.10
N ALA A 226 5.51 14.61 -28.23
CA ALA A 226 5.75 13.57 -29.23
C ALA A 226 6.51 12.35 -28.68
N MET A 227 7.27 12.53 -27.59
CA MET A 227 8.07 11.49 -26.93
C MET A 227 7.33 10.78 -25.79
N ASP A 228 6.17 11.29 -25.37
CA ASP A 228 5.43 10.71 -24.25
C ASP A 228 4.46 9.65 -24.76
N HIS A 229 4.67 8.40 -24.32
CA HIS A 229 3.66 7.37 -24.51
C HIS A 229 2.51 7.64 -23.50
N PRO A 230 1.27 7.87 -23.95
CA PRO A 230 0.17 8.30 -23.08
C PRO A 230 -0.05 7.39 -21.87
N PHE A 231 0.18 6.08 -22.04
CA PHE A 231 0.02 5.08 -20.99
C PHE A 231 1.21 4.97 -20.02
N LEU A 232 2.41 5.43 -20.41
CA LEU A 232 3.62 5.35 -19.59
C LEU A 232 3.91 6.66 -18.84
N LYS A 233 3.27 7.76 -19.26
CA LYS A 233 3.39 9.07 -18.60
C LYS A 233 3.10 8.98 -17.10
N ALA A 234 2.10 8.17 -16.70
CA ALA A 234 1.70 7.97 -15.29
C ALA A 234 2.82 7.36 -14.42
N PHE A 235 3.77 6.63 -15.00
CA PHE A 235 4.88 6.00 -14.28
C PHE A 235 6.17 6.85 -14.27
N GLN A 236 6.27 7.86 -15.14
CA GLN A 236 7.42 8.78 -15.20
C GLN A 236 7.46 9.75 -14.01
N ALA A 237 6.29 10.11 -13.46
CA ALA A 237 6.20 10.97 -12.27
C ALA A 237 6.86 10.34 -11.03
N SER A 238 6.90 9.01 -10.96
CA SER A 238 7.51 8.29 -9.83
C SER A 238 9.04 8.18 -9.92
N SER A 239 9.65 8.59 -11.04
CA SER A 239 11.06 8.29 -11.37
C SER A 239 11.91 9.51 -11.70
N SER A 240 11.42 10.75 -11.57
CA SER A 240 12.26 11.93 -11.81
C SER A 240 12.61 12.64 -10.50
N SER A 241 13.81 12.33 -10.00
CA SER A 241 14.68 13.40 -9.53
C SER A 241 14.70 14.51 -10.58
N SER A 242 14.36 15.72 -10.17
CA SER A 242 14.35 16.98 -10.93
C SER A 242 15.36 17.02 -12.09
N PRO A 243 14.93 17.25 -13.34
CA PRO A 243 15.84 17.66 -14.39
C PRO A 243 16.00 19.18 -14.33
N GLU A 244 17.24 19.59 -14.12
CA GLU A 244 17.72 20.95 -14.28
C GLU A 244 17.32 21.51 -15.66
N THR A 245 17.00 22.80 -15.64
CA THR A 245 16.82 23.69 -16.78
C THR A 245 17.91 23.51 -17.84
N LEU A 246 17.53 23.06 -19.03
CA LEU A 246 18.28 23.33 -20.25
C LEU A 246 17.46 24.26 -21.16
N THR A 247 18.02 25.44 -21.31
CA THR A 247 17.60 26.56 -22.13
C THR A 247 17.60 26.23 -23.63
N ASP A 248 16.57 26.74 -24.29
CA ASP A 248 16.54 27.32 -25.65
C ASP A 248 17.02 26.48 -26.85
N VAL A 249 16.12 26.32 -27.82
CA VAL A 249 16.30 26.50 -29.29
C VAL A 249 15.19 25.72 -30.03
N GLY A 250 14.36 26.43 -30.79
CA GLY A 250 13.68 25.86 -31.97
C GLY A 250 12.15 25.84 -31.96
N THR A 251 11.53 27.02 -32.03
CA THR A 251 10.12 27.23 -32.39
C THR A 251 9.85 26.75 -33.83
N SER A 252 9.11 25.63 -34.01
CA SER A 252 8.31 25.37 -35.23
C SER A 252 7.45 24.09 -35.18
N GLY A 253 7.63 23.17 -34.22
CA GLY A 253 7.00 21.84 -34.27
C GLY A 253 5.72 21.62 -33.44
N GLN A 254 5.31 22.58 -32.61
CA GLN A 254 4.36 22.30 -31.51
C GLN A 254 2.87 22.23 -31.90
N VAL A 255 2.49 22.57 -33.14
CA VAL A 255 1.07 22.65 -33.53
C VAL A 255 0.51 21.30 -33.98
N SER A 256 1.34 20.31 -34.32
CA SER A 256 0.86 19.01 -34.84
C SER A 256 0.48 17.99 -33.77
N SER A 257 0.89 18.22 -32.51
CA SER A 257 0.62 17.31 -31.38
C SER A 257 -0.77 17.47 -30.77
N LEU A 258 -1.49 18.55 -31.10
CA LEU A 258 -2.83 18.81 -30.55
C LEU A 258 -3.90 18.15 -31.42
N LYS A 259 -4.85 17.46 -30.77
CA LYS A 259 -6.06 16.96 -31.42
C LYS A 259 -6.85 18.16 -31.93
N ARG A 260 -7.20 18.16 -33.22
CA ARG A 260 -7.98 19.26 -33.77
C ARG A 260 -9.42 19.17 -33.24
N PRO A 261 -10.11 20.31 -32.99
CA PRO A 261 -11.43 20.31 -32.35
C PRO A 261 -12.50 19.44 -33.05
N GLU A 262 -12.38 19.22 -34.36
CA GLU A 262 -13.33 18.45 -35.18
C GLU A 262 -12.79 17.07 -35.60
N GLU A 263 -11.64 16.64 -35.09
CA GLU A 263 -10.99 15.41 -35.53
C GLU A 263 -11.44 14.20 -34.71
N ASP A 264 -11.87 13.14 -35.38
CA ASP A 264 -12.19 11.85 -34.76
C ASP A 264 -10.92 11.19 -34.17
N ASP A 265 -11.07 10.43 -33.09
CA ASP A 265 -9.95 9.79 -32.37
C ASP A 265 -9.13 8.87 -33.28
N MET A 266 -9.81 8.12 -34.16
CA MET A 266 -9.16 7.25 -35.13
C MET A 266 -8.29 8.03 -36.12
N ALA A 267 -8.79 9.17 -36.62
CA ALA A 267 -8.05 10.03 -37.54
C ALA A 267 -6.83 10.68 -36.87
N PHE A 268 -6.96 11.07 -35.60
CA PHE A 268 -5.86 11.61 -34.81
C PHE A 268 -4.70 10.61 -34.66
N PHE A 269 -5.00 9.36 -34.29
CA PHE A 269 -3.97 8.32 -34.13
C PHE A 269 -3.33 7.94 -35.46
N GLU A 270 -4.12 7.85 -36.54
CA GLU A 270 -3.60 7.52 -37.87
C GLU A 270 -2.67 8.61 -38.42
N ARG A 271 -3.02 9.90 -38.26
CA ARG A 271 -2.14 11.01 -38.64
C ARG A 271 -0.80 10.93 -37.91
N ARG A 272 -0.83 10.70 -36.59
CA ARG A 272 0.38 10.61 -35.78
C ARG A 272 1.24 9.40 -36.14
N TYR A 273 0.62 8.27 -36.48
CA TYR A 273 1.34 7.09 -36.96
C TYR A 273 2.05 7.36 -38.30
N GLN A 274 1.34 7.97 -39.26
CA GLN A 274 1.91 8.33 -40.57
C GLN A 274 3.07 9.33 -40.44
N GLU A 275 2.97 10.31 -39.55
CA GLU A 275 4.04 11.26 -39.27
C GLU A 275 5.28 10.59 -38.67
N ARG A 276 5.10 9.65 -37.73
CA ARG A 276 6.22 8.86 -37.17
C ARG A 276 6.94 8.07 -38.25
N ILE A 277 6.19 7.39 -39.12
CA ILE A 277 6.76 6.65 -40.26
C ILE A 277 7.49 7.60 -41.23
N LYS A 278 6.97 8.81 -41.47
CA LYS A 278 7.66 9.82 -42.29
C LYS A 278 8.97 10.27 -41.64
N MET A 279 8.97 10.54 -40.33
CA MET A 279 10.19 10.92 -39.59
C MET A 279 11.24 9.81 -39.59
N GLU A 280 10.84 8.55 -39.39
CA GLU A 280 11.74 7.39 -39.47
C GLU A 280 12.34 7.22 -40.88
N LYS A 281 11.56 7.46 -41.94
CA LYS A 281 12.06 7.42 -43.32
C LYS A 281 13.07 8.54 -43.58
N VAL A 282 12.81 9.76 -43.10
CA VAL A 282 13.72 10.90 -43.21
C VAL A 282 15.02 10.66 -42.42
N ALA A 283 14.92 10.09 -41.22
CA ALA A 283 16.09 9.71 -40.41
C ALA A 283 16.95 8.64 -41.12
N LYS A 284 16.32 7.63 -41.73
CA LYS A 284 17.02 6.60 -42.53
C LYS A 284 17.69 7.16 -43.79
N GLN A 285 17.14 8.21 -44.41
CA GLN A 285 17.78 8.89 -45.54
C GLN A 285 18.98 9.73 -45.09
N LYS A 286 18.88 10.44 -43.96
CA LYS A 286 20.02 11.21 -43.40
C LYS A 286 21.20 10.34 -42.99
N GLY A 287 20.97 9.09 -42.60
CA GLY A 287 22.02 8.11 -42.27
C GLY A 287 22.77 7.52 -43.48
N LYS A 288 22.39 7.83 -44.73
CA LYS A 288 22.99 7.25 -45.96
C LYS A 288 23.85 8.23 -46.79
N ALA A 289 24.13 9.44 -46.30
CA ALA A 289 24.98 10.39 -47.02
C ALA A 289 26.47 9.94 -47.02
N PRO A 290 27.20 9.91 -48.17
CA PRO A 290 28.62 9.55 -48.19
C PRO A 290 29.50 10.65 -47.57
N LEU A 291 30.47 10.26 -46.73
CA LEU A 291 31.45 11.16 -46.10
C LEU A 291 32.42 11.75 -47.16
N PRO A 292 32.72 13.06 -47.14
CA PRO A 292 33.75 13.65 -47.99
C PRO A 292 35.15 13.30 -47.46
N SER A 293 36.04 12.85 -48.36
CA SER A 293 37.43 12.55 -48.08
C SER A 293 38.23 13.84 -47.83
N SER A 294 38.71 14.07 -46.60
CA SER A 294 39.61 15.18 -46.31
C SER A 294 41.08 14.79 -46.46
N THR A 295 41.78 15.56 -47.29
CA THR A 295 43.23 15.61 -47.55
C THR A 295 44.00 16.06 -46.29
N LYS A 296 45.15 15.42 -46.00
CA LYS A 296 46.07 15.83 -44.92
C LYS A 296 46.92 17.05 -45.37
N PRO A 297 47.17 18.04 -44.48
CA PRO A 297 48.12 19.11 -44.77
C PRO A 297 49.55 18.73 -44.31
N SER A 298 50.56 19.21 -45.05
CA SER A 298 51.96 19.36 -44.64
C SER A 298 52.20 20.79 -44.16
#